data_AF-A0A3D2F928-F1
#
_entry.id   AF-A0A3D2F928-F1
#
_cell.length_a   1.000
_cell.length_b   1.000
_cell.length_c   1.000
_cell.angle_alpha   90.00
_cell.angle_beta   90.00
_cell.angle_gamma   90.00
#
_symmetry.space_group_name_H-M   'P 1'
#
loop_
_entity.id
_entity.type
_entity.pdbx_description
1 polymer ?
#
loop_
_entity_poly.entity_id
_entity_poly.type
_entity_poly.pdbx_seq_one_letter_code
_entity_poly.pdbx_strand_id
1 'polypeptide(L)'
;GIILAGALSAATTAVIGVYHAGVEQGIFEGPTSCTSSAIDNMSADDLLAQIMAAPLVRCDDIPWQLAGISMAGWNAIVSIVLCGLWLMALKRR
;
A
#
# COMPACT_ATOMS: atom_id res chain seq x y z
N GLY A 1 26.54 -8.15 -5.70
CA GLY A 1 26.02 -6.83 -5.31
C GLY A 1 24.68 -6.56 -5.94
N ILE A 2 24.67 -6.05 -7.19
CA ILE A 2 23.46 -5.53 -7.86
C ILE A 2 22.29 -6.54 -7.93
N ILE A 3 22.57 -7.81 -8.22
CA ILE A 3 21.50 -8.85 -8.32
C ILE A 3 20.77 -9.02 -6.98
N LEU A 4 21.51 -9.06 -5.88
CA LEU A 4 20.93 -9.18 -4.54
C LEU A 4 20.13 -7.93 -4.16
N ALA A 5 20.66 -6.74 -4.49
CA ALA A 5 19.95 -5.49 -4.28
C ALA A 5 18.64 -5.42 -5.09
N GLY A 6 18.64 -5.90 -6.33
CA GLY A 6 17.45 -6.01 -7.16
C GLY A 6 16.40 -6.97 -6.57
N ALA A 7 16.84 -8.13 -6.08
CA ALA A 7 15.97 -9.08 -5.39
C ALA A 7 15.34 -8.47 -4.14
N LEU A 8 16.14 -7.83 -3.29
CA LEU A 8 15.67 -7.18 -2.06
C LEU A 8 14.70 -6.03 -2.35
N SER A 9 15.00 -5.20 -3.35
CA SER A 9 14.11 -4.10 -3.75
C SER A 9 12.76 -4.63 -4.20
N ALA A 10 12.73 -5.63 -5.09
CA ALA A 10 11.49 -6.23 -5.58
C ALA A 10 10.70 -6.92 -4.45
N ALA A 11 11.40 -7.60 -3.53
CA ALA A 11 10.78 -8.22 -2.35
C ALA A 11 10.10 -7.18 -1.44
N THR A 12 10.79 -6.07 -1.13
CA THR A 12 10.21 -4.99 -0.32
C THR A 12 8.99 -4.37 -1.00
N THR A 13 9.05 -4.10 -2.30
CA THR A 13 7.90 -3.58 -3.06
C THR A 13 6.72 -4.56 -3.06
N ALA A 14 6.98 -5.85 -3.20
CA ALA A 14 5.95 -6.88 -3.10
C ALA A 14 5.25 -6.86 -1.73
N VAL A 15 6.02 -6.84 -0.63
CA VAL A 15 5.48 -6.82 0.74
C VAL A 15 4.60 -5.58 0.96
N ILE A 16 5.09 -4.40 0.56
CA ILE A 16 4.32 -3.15 0.68
C ILE A 16 3.05 -3.22 -0.16
N GLY A 17 3.13 -3.75 -1.39
CA GLY A 17 1.97 -3.91 -2.26
C GLY A 17 0.91 -4.86 -1.68
N VAL A 18 1.32 -5.96 -1.05
CA VAL A 18 0.40 -6.88 -0.38
C VAL A 18 -0.28 -6.20 0.80
N TYR A 19 0.46 -5.45 1.63
CA TYR A 19 -0.13 -4.71 2.74
C TYR A 19 -1.14 -3.67 2.23
N HIS A 20 -0.78 -2.88 1.22
CA HIS A 20 -1.66 -1.88 0.63
C HIS A 20 -2.95 -2.52 0.05
N ALA A 21 -2.81 -3.58 -0.74
CA ALA A 21 -3.97 -4.30 -1.28
C ALA A 21 -4.83 -4.92 -0.17
N GLY A 22 -4.23 -5.38 0.93
CA GLY A 22 -4.96 -5.88 2.07
C GLY A 22 -5.71 -4.79 2.85
N VAL A 23 -5.17 -3.57 2.94
CA VAL A 23 -5.89 -2.41 3.50
C VAL A 23 -7.07 -2.03 2.60
N GLU A 24 -6.86 -1.97 1.28
CA GLU A 24 -7.92 -1.72 0.30
C GLU A 24 -9.04 -2.78 0.32
N GLN A 25 -8.73 -4.01 0.73
CA GLN A 25 -9.70 -5.10 0.88
C GLN A 25 -10.29 -5.21 2.30
N GLY A 26 -9.89 -4.32 3.23
CA GLY A 26 -10.33 -4.35 4.62
C GLY A 26 -9.80 -5.55 5.43
N ILE A 27 -8.78 -6.24 4.94
CA ILE A 27 -8.11 -7.36 5.63
C ILE A 27 -7.20 -6.84 6.74
N PHE A 28 -6.56 -5.69 6.51
CA PHE A 28 -5.67 -5.03 7.46
C PHE A 28 -6.17 -3.63 7.81
N GLU A 29 -5.84 -3.17 9.01
CA GLU A 29 -6.00 -1.76 9.36
C GLU A 29 -5.01 -0.91 8.56
N GLY A 30 -5.53 0.17 7.99
CA GLY A 30 -4.71 1.18 7.33
C GLY A 30 -3.81 1.93 8.32
N PRO A 31 -2.82 2.67 7.82
CA PRO A 31 -1.99 3.50 8.68
C PRO A 31 -2.84 4.54 9.40
N THR A 32 -2.47 4.87 10.65
CA THR A 32 -3.16 5.89 11.46
C THR A 32 -3.24 7.25 10.79
N SER A 33 -2.32 7.54 9.87
CA SER A 33 -2.34 8.73 9.02
C SER A 33 -3.54 8.81 8.08
N CYS A 34 -4.23 7.70 7.83
CA CYS A 34 -5.41 7.61 6.98
C CYS A 34 -6.73 7.57 7.77
N THR A 35 -6.65 7.59 9.09
CA THR A 35 -7.80 7.72 10.00
C THR A 35 -7.83 9.12 10.60
N SER A 36 -9.02 9.65 10.87
CA SER A 36 -9.17 10.95 11.55
C SER A 36 -8.51 10.93 12.93
N SER A 37 -7.91 12.05 13.32
CA SER A 37 -7.35 12.22 14.66
C SER A 37 -8.44 12.22 15.72
N ALA A 38 -8.08 11.94 16.97
CA ALA A 38 -9.03 11.96 18.09
C ALA A 38 -9.76 13.30 18.17
N ILE A 39 -11.08 13.24 18.40
CA ILE A 39 -11.99 14.40 18.41
C ILE A 39 -12.03 15.07 19.80
N ASP A 40 -11.29 14.55 20.77
CA ASP A 40 -11.33 15.03 22.16
C ASP A 40 -10.90 16.51 22.26
N ASN A 41 -11.69 17.31 22.97
CA ASN A 41 -11.49 18.76 23.18
C ASN A 41 -11.57 19.65 21.91
N MET A 42 -12.11 19.18 20.78
CA MET A 42 -12.30 20.04 19.60
C MET A 42 -13.64 20.79 19.65
N SER A 43 -13.64 22.07 19.25
CA SER A 43 -14.89 22.79 19.00
C SER A 43 -15.57 22.28 17.72
N ALA A 44 -16.87 22.55 17.55
CA ALA A 44 -17.59 22.16 16.33
C ALA A 44 -16.98 22.78 15.07
N ASP A 45 -16.48 24.02 15.16
CA ASP A 45 -15.82 24.72 14.05
C ASP A 45 -14.46 24.10 13.72
N ASP A 46 -13.70 23.68 14.73
CA ASP A 46 -12.41 23.00 14.52
C ASP A 46 -12.59 21.61 13.89
N LEU A 47 -13.64 20.89 14.30
CA LEU A 47 -13.99 19.60 13.71
C LEU A 47 -14.43 19.75 12.25
N LEU A 48 -15.25 20.77 11.93
CA LEU A 48 -15.67 21.09 10.57
C LEU A 48 -14.44 21.40 9.70
N ALA A 49 -13.53 22.26 10.19
CA ALA A 49 -12.30 22.59 9.49
C ALA A 49 -11.43 21.33 9.22
N GLN A 50 -11.36 20.40 10.17
CA GLN A 50 -10.63 19.14 10.00
C GLN A 50 -11.26 18.23 8.93
N ILE A 51 -12.60 18.11 8.93
CA ILE A 51 -13.33 17.32 7.91
C ILE A 51 -13.11 17.91 6.52
N MET A 52 -13.17 19.23 6.36
CA MET A 52 -12.96 19.89 5.07
C MET A 52 -11.52 19.82 4.58
N ALA A 53 -10.55 19.63 5.47
CA ALA A 53 -9.14 19.46 5.13
C ALA A 53 -8.75 17.99 4.85
N ALA A 54 -9.62 17.03 5.14
CA ALA A 54 -9.32 15.62 4.97
C ALA A 54 -9.11 15.26 3.48
N PRO A 55 -8.11 14.40 3.16
CA PRO A 55 -7.90 13.94 1.79
C PRO A 55 -9.15 13.25 1.23
N LEU A 56 -9.56 13.61 0.01
CA LEU A 56 -10.69 12.99 -0.68
C LEU A 56 -10.42 11.52 -1.09
N VAL A 57 -9.16 11.09 -1.07
CA VAL A 57 -8.77 9.72 -1.40
C VAL A 57 -8.56 8.94 -0.10
N ARG A 58 -9.38 7.91 0.12
CA ARG A 58 -9.26 7.03 1.29
C ARG A 58 -8.35 5.86 1.00
N CYS A 59 -7.66 5.36 2.03
CA CYS A 59 -6.74 4.21 1.89
C CYS A 59 -7.46 2.87 1.84
N ASP A 60 -8.73 2.83 2.25
CA ASP A 60 -9.61 1.65 2.26
C ASP A 60 -10.55 1.60 1.04
N ASP A 61 -10.37 2.51 0.08
CA ASP A 61 -11.10 2.49 -1.19
C ASP A 61 -10.19 2.05 -2.33
N ILE A 62 -10.72 1.25 -3.24
CA ILE A 62 -10.03 0.83 -4.46
C ILE A 62 -10.35 1.83 -5.58
N PRO A 63 -9.43 2.75 -5.94
CA PRO A 63 -9.71 3.76 -6.97
C PRO A 63 -9.73 3.15 -8.37
N TRP A 64 -9.00 2.04 -8.57
CA TRP A 64 -8.91 1.32 -9.83
C TRP A 64 -8.64 -0.16 -9.59
N GLN A 65 -9.31 -0.99 -10.39
CA GLN A 65 -9.09 -2.44 -10.41
C GLN A 65 -9.18 -3.02 -11.82
N LEU A 66 -8.48 -4.12 -12.03
CA LEU A 66 -8.53 -4.95 -13.22
C LEU A 66 -8.61 -6.41 -12.81
N ALA A 67 -9.57 -7.15 -13.37
CA ALA A 67 -9.84 -8.55 -13.03
C ALA A 67 -10.09 -8.79 -11.53
N GLY A 68 -10.69 -7.81 -10.83
CA GLY A 68 -10.96 -7.88 -9.39
C GLY A 68 -9.74 -7.67 -8.49
N ILE A 69 -8.62 -7.23 -9.06
CA ILE A 69 -7.38 -6.92 -8.33
C ILE A 69 -7.11 -5.43 -8.46
N SER A 70 -6.84 -4.76 -7.34
CA SER A 70 -6.50 -3.35 -7.30
C SER A 70 -5.16 -3.05 -7.98
N MET A 71 -4.89 -1.77 -8.23
CA MET A 71 -3.56 -1.36 -8.73
C MET A 71 -2.43 -1.79 -7.78
N ALA A 72 -2.64 -1.68 -6.46
CA ALA A 72 -1.67 -2.12 -5.46
C ALA A 72 -1.45 -3.65 -5.52
N GLY A 73 -2.53 -4.43 -5.69
CA GLY A 73 -2.46 -5.87 -5.84
C GLY A 73 -1.69 -6.29 -7.10
N TRP A 74 -1.93 -5.63 -8.23
CA TRP A 74 -1.15 -5.87 -9.46
C TRP A 74 0.33 -5.53 -9.28
N ASN A 75 0.63 -4.42 -8.61
CA ASN A 75 2.02 -4.04 -8.30
C ASN A 75 2.71 -5.10 -7.41
N ALA A 76 1.98 -5.67 -6.44
CA ALA A 76 2.48 -6.75 -5.60
C ALA A 76 2.81 -8.00 -6.44
N ILE A 77 1.89 -8.44 -7.30
CA ILE A 77 2.06 -9.62 -8.15
C ILE A 77 3.28 -9.47 -9.06
N VAL A 78 3.39 -8.34 -9.77
CA VAL A 78 4.52 -8.09 -10.68
C VAL A 78 5.84 -8.04 -9.91
N SER A 79 5.86 -7.42 -8.73
CA SER A 79 7.05 -7.36 -7.87
C SER A 79 7.49 -8.74 -7.38
N ILE A 80 6.55 -9.64 -7.05
CA ILE A 80 6.86 -11.04 -6.70
C ILE A 80 7.51 -11.77 -7.87
N VAL A 81 6.96 -11.62 -9.09
CA VAL A 81 7.52 -12.22 -10.30
C VAL A 81 8.94 -11.71 -10.56
N LEU A 82 9.16 -10.39 -10.45
CA LEU A 82 10.47 -9.79 -10.61
C LEU A 82 11.47 -10.28 -9.54
N CYS A 83 11.05 -10.40 -8.29
CA CYS A 83 11.86 -10.98 -7.22
C CYS A 83 12.29 -12.42 -7.57
N GLY A 84 11.37 -13.25 -8.06
CA GLY A 84 11.68 -14.59 -8.54
C GLY A 84 12.71 -14.61 -9.68
N LEU A 85 12.58 -13.70 -10.65
CA LEU A 85 13.55 -13.55 -11.75
C LEU A 85 14.95 -13.17 -11.22
N TRP A 86 15.04 -12.24 -10.28
CA TRP A 86 16.30 -11.86 -9.65
C TRP A 86 16.94 -13.01 -8.86
N LEU A 87 16.14 -13.78 -8.11
CA LEU A 87 16.62 -14.95 -7.36
C LEU A 87 17.10 -16.06 -8.30
N MET A 88 16.41 -16.31 -9.41
CA MET A 88 16.87 -17.23 -10.44
C MET A 88 18.18 -16.77 -11.09
N ALA A 89 18.33 -15.48 -11.35
CA ALA A 89 19.58 -14.92 -11.86
C ALA A 89 20.72 -15.05 -10.83
N LEU A 90 20.42 -14.87 -9.54
CA LEU A 90 21.40 -15.05 -8.45
C LEU A 90 21.86 -16.51 -8.34
N LYS A 91 20.95 -17.48 -8.53
CA LYS A 91 21.29 -18.91 -8.52
C LYS A 91 22.12 -19.36 -9.73
N ARG A 92 22.07 -18.62 -10.84
CA ARG A 92 22.84 -18.90 -12.07
C ARG A 92 24.19 -18.17 -12.11
N ARG A 93 24.49 -17.33 -11.11
CA ARG A 93 25.81 -16.72 -10.92
C ARG A 93 26.76 -17.69 -10.23
#